data_AF-A0A377D8E8-F1
#
_entry.id   AF-A0A377D8E8-F1
#
_cell.length_a   1.000
_cell.length_b   1.000
_cell.length_c   1.000
_cell.angle_alpha   90.00
_cell.angle_beta   90.00
_cell.angle_gamma   90.00
#
_symmetry.space_group_name_H-M   'P 1'
#
loop_
_entity.id
_entity.type
_entity.pdbx_description
1 polymer ?
#
loop_
_entity_poly.entity_id
_entity_poly.type
_entity_poly.pdbx_seq_one_letter_code
_entity_poly.pdbx_strand_id
1 'polypeptide(L)' 'MFTFIKKVIKTGTATSSYPLEPIAVDKNFRGKPEQNPQQCIGCRGLRQCLPVKRLNG' A
#
# COMPACT_ATOMS: atom_id res chain seq x y z
N MET A 1 35.76 4.91 15.52
CA MET A 1 34.92 3.73 15.83
C MET A 1 33.76 4.04 16.81
N PHE A 2 34.01 4.64 17.98
CA PHE A 2 32.98 4.87 19.04
C PHE A 2 31.81 5.80 18.68
N THR A 3 32.03 6.77 17.79
CA THR A 3 31.01 7.74 17.36
C THR A 3 29.89 7.11 16.56
N PHE A 4 30.20 6.06 15.78
CA PHE A 4 29.21 5.33 14.99
C PHE A 4 28.31 4.49 15.89
N ILE A 5 28.87 3.79 16.89
CA ILE A 5 28.12 2.95 17.84
C ILE A 5 27.07 3.78 18.59
N LYS A 6 27.42 4.98 19.06
CA LYS A 6 26.46 5.90 19.72
C LYS A 6 25.34 6.36 18.78
N LYS A 7 25.61 6.46 17.48
CA LYS A 7 24.62 6.85 16.47
C LYS A 7 23.61 5.72 16.23
N VAL A 8 24.07 4.47 16.13
CA VAL A 8 23.19 3.31 15.95
C VAL A 8 22.24 3.11 17.14
N ILE A 9 22.74 3.31 18.37
CA ILE A 9 21.92 3.19 19.59
C ILE A 9 20.85 4.30 19.65
N LYS A 10 21.19 5.53 19.24
CA LYS A 10 20.24 6.65 19.22
C LYS A 10 19.18 6.54 18.14
N THR A 11 19.47 5.88 17.02
CA THR A 11 18.54 5.75 15.89
C THR A 11 17.37 4.81 16.20
N GLY A 12 17.48 3.94 17.22
CA GLY A 12 16.40 3.04 17.62
C GLY A 12 16.04 2.02 16.54
N THR A 13 15.06 1.16 16.83
CA THR A 13 14.55 0.17 15.86
C THR A 13 13.76 0.88 14.78
N ALA A 14 14.30 0.94 13.56
CA ALA A 14 13.65 1.50 12.37
C ALA A 14 12.50 0.62 11.81
N THR A 15 12.15 -0.45 12.52
CA THR A 15 11.20 -1.47 12.11
C THR A 15 9.86 -1.21 12.79
N SER A 16 8.79 -1.11 11.99
CA SER A 16 7.42 -1.12 12.51
C SER A 16 7.03 -2.56 12.88
N SER A 17 6.35 -2.73 14.01
CA SER A 17 5.96 -4.04 14.55
C SER A 17 4.69 -4.57 13.87
N TYR A 18 4.72 -4.82 12.55
CA TYR A 18 3.57 -5.43 11.87
C TYR A 18 3.48 -6.91 12.24
N PRO A 19 2.31 -7.45 12.67
CA PRO A 19 0.95 -6.89 12.60
C PRO A 19 0.42 -6.25 13.89
N LEU A 20 1.25 -6.12 14.94
CA LEU A 20 0.86 -5.61 16.25
C LEU A 20 0.53 -4.10 16.22
N GLU A 21 1.17 -3.34 15.33
CA GLU A 21 0.89 -1.93 15.08
C GLU A 21 0.58 -1.69 13.59
N PRO A 22 -0.53 -1.02 13.24
CA PRO A 22 -0.83 -0.69 11.86
C PRO A 22 0.16 0.35 11.33
N ILE A 23 0.68 0.07 10.14
CA ILE A 23 1.57 0.98 9.44
C ILE A 23 0.73 2.19 9.00
N ALA A 24 1.25 3.41 9.23
CA ALA A 24 0.63 4.61 8.70
C ALA A 24 0.72 4.59 7.16
N VAL A 25 -0.43 4.40 6.51
CA VAL A 25 -0.56 4.41 5.06
C VAL A 25 -1.04 5.78 4.62
N ASP A 26 -0.48 6.32 3.53
CA ASP A 26 -0.93 7.59 2.95
C ASP A 26 -2.39 7.48 2.49
N LYS A 27 -3.14 8.59 2.57
CA LYS A 27 -4.56 8.64 2.19
C LYS A 27 -4.81 8.26 0.73
N ASN A 28 -3.84 8.47 -0.16
CA ASN A 28 -3.93 8.16 -1.59
C ASN A 28 -3.20 6.88 -1.97
N PHE A 29 -2.88 6.03 -1.00
CA PHE A 29 -2.23 4.76 -1.28
C PHE A 29 -3.10 3.89 -2.19
N ARG A 30 -2.50 3.37 -3.26
CA ARG A 30 -3.20 2.48 -4.19
C ARG A 30 -3.40 1.11 -3.53
N GLY A 31 -4.51 0.99 -2.80
CA GLY A 31 -4.98 -0.26 -2.21
C GLY A 31 -5.76 -1.14 -3.19
N LYS A 32 -6.57 -2.04 -2.64
CA LYS A 32 -7.51 -2.84 -3.44
C LYS A 32 -8.59 -1.92 -4.01
N PRO A 33 -8.89 -2.00 -5.32
CA PRO A 33 -9.98 -1.22 -5.89
C PRO A 33 -11.32 -1.69 -5.28
N GLU A 34 -12.11 -0.74 -4.80
CA GLU A 34 -13.49 -0.96 -4.39
C GLU A 34 -14.41 -0.74 -5.60
N GLN A 35 -15.27 -1.70 -5.91
CA GLN A 35 -16.21 -1.59 -7.04
C GLN A 35 -17.63 -1.49 -6.49
N ASN A 36 -18.33 -0.39 -6.81
CA ASN A 36 -19.76 -0.26 -6.53
C ASN A 36 -20.57 -0.84 -7.71
N PRO A 37 -21.28 -1.97 -7.54
CA PRO A 37 -22.03 -2.60 -8.63
C PRO A 37 -23.19 -1.73 -9.14
N GLN A 38 -23.77 -0.85 -8.32
CA GLN A 38 -24.87 0.04 -8.73
C GLN A 38 -24.40 1.11 -9.74
N GLN A 39 -23.12 1.48 -9.71
CA GLN A 39 -22.53 2.46 -10.63
C GLN A 39 -21.86 1.80 -11.85
N CYS A 40 -21.75 0.47 -11.87
CA CYS A 40 -21.14 -0.27 -12.95
C CYS A 40 -22.17 -0.55 -14.06
N ILE A 41 -22.05 0.13 -15.19
CA ILE A 41 -22.93 -0.06 -16.36
C ILE A 41 -22.43 -1.16 -17.34
N GLY A 42 -21.41 -1.93 -16.97
CA GLY A 42 -20.90 -3.03 -17.80
C GLY A 42 -20.22 -2.62 -19.12
N CYS A 43 -19.85 -1.34 -19.29
CA CYS A 43 -19.29 -0.79 -20.53
C CYS A 43 -17.90 -1.32 -20.94
N ARG A 44 -17.26 -2.15 -20.11
CA ARG A 44 -15.89 -2.70 -20.30
C ARG A 44 -14.78 -1.64 -20.44
N GLY A 45 -15.07 -0.35 -20.23
CA GLY A 45 -14.06 0.73 -20.31
C GLY A 45 -12.89 0.52 -19.35
N LEU A 46 -13.16 0.09 -18.12
CA LEU A 46 -12.11 -0.21 -17.13
C LEU A 46 -11.13 -1.30 -17.62
N ARG A 47 -11.59 -2.26 -18.43
CA ARG A 47 -10.75 -3.34 -18.97
C ARG A 47 -9.85 -2.86 -20.10
N GLN A 48 -10.30 -1.91 -20.91
CA GLN A 48 -9.52 -1.35 -22.02
C GLN A 48 -8.44 -0.38 -21.53
N CYS A 49 -8.71 0.38 -20.47
CA CYS A 49 -7.75 1.33 -19.91
C CYS A 49 -6.68 0.67 -19.03
N LEU A 50 -6.81 -0.61 -18.69
CA LEU A 50 -5.91 -1.27 -17.77
C LEU A 50 -4.62 -1.70 -18.49
N PRO A 51 -3.43 -1.31 -18.00
CA PRO A 51 -2.16 -1.71 -18.62
C PRO A 51 -1.86 -3.20 -18.44
N VAL A 52 -2.52 -3.85 -17.48
CA VAL A 52 -2.41 -5.28 -17.19
C VAL A 52 -3.78 -5.93 -17.30
N LYS A 53 -3.86 -7.15 -17.85
CA LYS A 53 -5.13 -7.90 -17.84
C LYS A 53 -5.42 -8.35 -16.41
N ARG A 54 -6.40 -7.72 -15.75
CA ARG A 54 -6.98 -8.20 -14.49
C ARG A 54 -8.39 -8.71 -14.77
N LEU A 55 -8.54 -10.03 -14.66
CA LEU A 55 -9.84 -10.69 -14.55
C LEU A 55 -10.13 -10.68 -13.05
N ASN A 56 -10.97 -9.76 -12.57
CA ASN A 56 -11.56 -9.98 -11.25
C ASN A 56 -12.45 -11.24 -11.38
N GLY A 57 -12.25 -12.17 -10.44
CA GLY A 57 -12.91 -13.48 -10.39
C GLY A 57 -14.41 -13.43 -10.21
#